data_AF-A0A6G5QJ41-F1
#
_entry.id   AF-A0A6G5QJ41-F1
#
_cell.length_a   1.000
_cell.length_b   1.000
_cell.length_c   1.000
_cell.angle_alpha   90.00
_cell.angle_beta   90.00
_cell.angle_gamma   90.00
#
_symmetry.space_group_name_H-M   'P 1'
#
loop_
_entity.id
_entity.type
_entity.pdbx_description
1 polymer ?
#
loop_
_entity_poly.entity_id
_entity_poly.type
_entity_poly.pdbx_seq_one_letter_code
_entity_poly.pdbx_strand_id
1 'polypeptide(L)'
;MKSVNNLLIVIILFLISGCEIGPSTHEIFLENFNYEKGQSYLPKINIKRREIYDENRYIYKLEYPTGCHFAFLTNRDDKPEVVQEIIILSGKEYCKMRKKYTF
;
A
#
# COMPACT_ATOMS: atom_id res chain seq x y z
N MET A 1 32.01 -22.74 -19.17
CA MET A 1 30.94 -23.07 -18.19
C MET A 1 30.88 -22.05 -17.04
N LYS A 2 30.92 -20.73 -17.30
CA LYS A 2 30.91 -19.68 -16.26
C LYS A 2 29.71 -18.72 -16.35
N SER A 3 29.10 -18.58 -17.52
CA SER A 3 27.94 -17.71 -17.75
C SER A 3 26.61 -18.32 -17.29
N VAL A 4 26.46 -19.64 -17.35
CA VAL A 4 25.23 -20.35 -16.96
C VAL A 4 24.96 -20.20 -15.45
N ASN A 5 26.00 -20.14 -14.62
CA ASN A 5 25.85 -20.07 -13.16
C ASN A 5 25.29 -18.71 -12.68
N ASN A 6 25.77 -17.61 -13.26
CA ASN A 6 25.28 -16.27 -12.91
C ASN A 6 23.85 -16.01 -13.41
N LEU A 7 23.50 -16.50 -14.61
CA LEU A 7 22.15 -16.37 -15.15
C LEU A 7 21.12 -17.11 -14.28
N LEU A 8 21.47 -18.30 -13.79
CA LEU A 8 20.61 -19.11 -12.92
C LEU A 8 20.34 -18.43 -11.58
N ILE A 9 21.35 -17.77 -11.00
CA ILE A 9 21.21 -16.99 -9.75
C ILE A 9 20.25 -15.80 -9.96
N VAL A 10 20.36 -15.08 -11.08
CA VAL A 10 19.47 -13.96 -11.40
C VAL A 10 18.02 -14.45 -11.55
N ILE A 11 17.81 -15.57 -12.26
CA ILE A 11 16.46 -16.16 -12.42
C ILE A 11 15.89 -16.58 -11.06
N ILE A 12 16.69 -17.20 -10.18
CA ILE A 12 16.25 -17.58 -8.83
C ILE A 12 15.88 -16.34 -8.01
N LEU A 13 16.68 -15.27 -8.04
CA LEU A 13 16.36 -14.01 -7.35
C LEU A 13 15.04 -13.40 -7.85
N PHE A 14 14.78 -13.44 -9.16
CA PHE A 14 13.49 -13.01 -9.72
C PHE A 14 12.33 -13.92 -9.32
N LEU A 15 12.55 -15.24 -9.18
CA LEU A 15 11.50 -16.18 -8.75
C LEU A 15 11.12 -16.02 -7.27
N ILE A 16 12.04 -15.56 -6.42
CA ILE A 16 11.76 -15.32 -4.99
C ILE A 16 11.13 -13.93 -4.79
N SER A 17 11.34 -13.00 -5.73
CA SER A 17 10.72 -11.68 -5.69
C SER A 17 9.19 -11.80 -5.84
N GLY A 18 8.45 -11.41 -4.80
CA GLY A 18 6.99 -11.50 -4.76
C GLY A 18 6.41 -12.62 -3.88
N CYS A 19 7.23 -13.42 -3.20
CA CYS A 19 6.70 -14.39 -2.24
C CYS A 19 6.16 -13.69 -0.97
N GLU A 20 4.97 -14.05 -0.52
CA GLU A 20 4.38 -13.49 0.70
C GLU A 20 4.73 -14.37 1.91
N ILE A 21 5.40 -13.81 2.93
CA ILE A 21 5.87 -14.55 4.11
C ILE A 21 5.08 -14.14 5.35
N GLY A 22 4.82 -15.13 6.21
CA GLY A 22 4.30 -14.92 7.56
C GLY A 22 2.77 -14.89 7.65
N PRO A 23 2.24 -14.69 8.87
CA PRO A 23 0.81 -14.64 9.11
C PRO A 23 0.19 -13.39 8.48
N SER A 24 -1.06 -13.52 8.00
CA SER A 24 -1.84 -12.35 7.56
C SER A 24 -2.36 -11.62 8.79
N THR A 25 -1.88 -10.40 9.03
CA THR A 25 -2.20 -9.63 10.25
C THR A 25 -2.55 -8.18 9.94
N HIS A 26 -3.18 -7.54 10.91
CA HIS A 26 -3.62 -6.16 10.79
C HIS A 26 -2.45 -5.18 10.92
N GLU A 27 -1.48 -5.53 11.74
CA GLU A 27 -0.27 -4.78 11.97
C GLU A 27 0.55 -4.67 10.68
N ILE A 28 0.69 -5.79 9.95
CA ILE A 28 1.36 -5.81 8.64
C ILE A 28 0.58 -5.00 7.60
N PHE A 29 -0.75 -5.01 7.65
CA PHE A 29 -1.57 -4.15 6.79
C PHE A 29 -1.21 -2.66 7.02
N LEU A 30 -1.20 -2.21 8.28
CA LEU A 30 -0.82 -0.83 8.60
C LEU A 30 0.64 -0.53 8.25
N GLU A 31 1.58 -1.46 8.47
CA GLU A 31 3.00 -1.30 8.09
C GLU A 31 3.17 -1.10 6.58
N ASN A 32 2.53 -1.95 5.78
CA ASN A 32 2.60 -1.89 4.32
C ASN A 32 2.09 -0.54 3.78
N PHE A 33 1.00 -0.01 4.35
CA PHE A 33 0.44 1.26 3.90
C PHE A 33 1.08 2.48 4.56
N ASN A 34 1.68 2.37 5.75
CA ASN A 34 2.45 3.45 6.35
C ASN A 34 3.61 3.90 5.45
N TYR A 35 4.14 3.00 4.62
CA TYR A 35 5.15 3.34 3.60
C TYR A 35 4.65 4.36 2.56
N GLU A 36 3.33 4.47 2.39
CA GLU A 36 2.69 5.43 1.48
C GLU A 36 2.57 6.83 2.10
N LYS A 37 2.78 6.97 3.43
CA LYS A 37 2.70 8.27 4.10
C LYS A 37 3.80 9.20 3.58
N GLY A 38 3.43 10.42 3.23
CA GLY A 38 4.31 11.42 2.63
C GLY A 38 4.52 11.25 1.12
N GLN A 39 4.03 10.17 0.51
CA GLN A 39 4.07 10.01 -0.94
C GLN A 39 3.02 10.89 -1.59
N SER A 40 3.43 11.57 -2.67
CA SER A 40 2.54 12.38 -3.51
C SER A 40 1.87 11.61 -4.65
N TYR A 41 2.36 10.39 -4.91
CA TYR A 41 1.89 9.54 -6.00
C TYR A 41 1.36 8.23 -5.44
N LEU A 42 0.04 8.10 -5.41
CA LEU A 42 -0.62 6.81 -5.22
C LEU A 42 -1.16 6.32 -6.58
N PRO A 43 -0.48 5.39 -7.28
CA PRO A 43 -0.85 4.95 -8.63
C PRO A 43 -2.28 4.36 -8.73
N LYS A 44 -2.87 3.99 -7.59
CA LYS A 44 -4.21 3.40 -7.50
C LYS A 44 -5.31 4.40 -7.12
N ILE A 45 -4.95 5.63 -6.75
CA ILE A 45 -5.94 6.63 -6.37
C ILE A 45 -6.35 7.43 -7.60
N ASN A 46 -7.60 7.24 -8.01
CA ASN A 46 -8.23 8.11 -8.98
C ASN A 46 -8.60 9.44 -8.31
N ILE A 47 -7.95 10.55 -8.70
CA ILE A 47 -8.22 11.91 -8.17
C ILE A 47 -9.70 12.28 -8.23
N LYS A 48 -10.47 11.73 -9.19
CA LYS A 48 -11.91 11.95 -9.31
C LYS A 48 -12.74 11.33 -8.18
N ARG A 49 -12.17 10.43 -7.37
CA ARG A 49 -12.82 9.80 -6.21
C ARG A 49 -12.55 10.52 -4.90
N ARG A 50 -11.80 11.62 -4.91
CA ARG A 50 -11.54 12.40 -3.70
C ARG A 50 -12.81 13.10 -3.23
N GLU A 51 -13.05 13.03 -1.95
CA GLU A 51 -14.11 13.78 -1.27
C GLU A 51 -13.47 14.73 -0.26
N ILE A 52 -14.16 15.79 0.11
CA ILE A 52 -13.74 16.67 1.22
C ILE A 52 -14.00 15.92 2.52
N TYR A 53 -12.95 15.72 3.32
CA TYR A 53 -13.08 15.13 4.65
C TYR A 53 -13.28 16.22 5.71
N ASP A 54 -12.39 17.21 5.70
CA ASP A 54 -12.46 18.39 6.55
C ASP A 54 -11.88 19.61 5.82
N GLU A 55 -11.74 20.72 6.55
CA GLU A 55 -11.22 21.99 6.02
C GLU A 55 -9.86 21.82 5.31
N ASN A 56 -9.00 20.94 5.82
CA ASN A 56 -7.60 20.81 5.40
C ASN A 56 -7.31 19.52 4.63
N ARG A 57 -8.22 18.53 4.63
CA ARG A 57 -7.95 17.18 4.11
C ARG A 57 -8.98 16.64 3.12
N TYR A 58 -8.49 15.98 2.06
CA TYR A 58 -9.31 15.11 1.23
C TYR A 58 -9.31 13.68 1.78
N ILE A 59 -10.34 12.92 1.47
CA ILE A 59 -10.45 11.48 1.75
C ILE A 59 -10.59 10.69 0.44
N TYR A 60 -9.85 9.60 0.34
CA TYR A 60 -9.98 8.60 -0.72
C TYR A 60 -10.36 7.27 -0.13
N LYS A 61 -11.59 6.83 -0.37
CA LYS A 61 -12.11 5.55 0.14
C LYS A 61 -11.73 4.42 -0.82
N LEU A 62 -11.19 3.34 -0.27
CA LEU A 62 -10.81 2.14 -1.00
C LEU A 62 -11.32 0.89 -0.29
N GLU A 63 -11.34 -0.20 -1.05
CA GLU A 63 -11.60 -1.53 -0.52
C GLU A 63 -10.48 -2.47 -0.97
N TYR A 64 -9.70 -2.96 -0.01
CA TYR A 64 -8.68 -3.99 -0.21
C TYR A 64 -8.08 -4.45 1.13
N PRO A 65 -7.98 -5.77 1.41
CA PRO A 65 -8.64 -6.88 0.72
C PRO A 65 -10.17 -6.75 0.73
N THR A 66 -10.90 -7.61 -0.01
CA THR A 66 -12.38 -7.58 -0.02
C THR A 66 -12.93 -7.60 1.41
N GLY A 67 -13.86 -6.68 1.68
CA GLY A 67 -14.43 -6.46 3.01
C GLY A 67 -13.63 -5.55 3.94
N CYS A 68 -12.37 -5.21 3.62
CA CYS A 68 -11.62 -4.17 4.33
C CYS A 68 -11.81 -2.82 3.64
N HIS A 69 -12.57 -1.93 4.27
CA HIS A 69 -12.77 -0.57 3.79
C HIS A 69 -11.90 0.40 4.57
N PHE A 70 -10.99 1.07 3.87
CA PHE A 70 -10.06 2.04 4.45
C PHE A 70 -9.98 3.27 3.58
N ALA A 71 -9.35 4.33 4.09
CA ALA A 71 -9.14 5.53 3.32
C ALA A 71 -7.79 6.17 3.56
N PHE A 72 -7.29 6.81 2.52
CA PHE A 72 -6.17 7.75 2.64
C PHE A 72 -6.71 9.15 2.89
N LEU A 73 -6.15 9.82 3.88
CA LEU A 73 -6.32 11.25 4.09
C LEU A 73 -5.12 11.98 3.49
N THR A 74 -5.39 12.98 2.66
CA THR A 74 -4.37 13.80 2.01
C THR A 74 -4.61 15.27 2.32
N ASN A 75 -3.58 16.10 2.21
CA ASN A 75 -3.72 17.56 2.33
C ASN A 75 -4.48 18.16 1.12
N ARG A 76 -5.27 19.22 1.36
CA ARG A 76 -6.04 19.91 0.31
C ARG A 76 -5.29 21.07 -0.33
N ASP A 77 -4.57 21.83 0.49
CA ASP A 77 -4.11 23.17 0.13
C ASP A 77 -2.66 23.19 -0.34
N ASP A 78 -1.79 22.34 0.22
CA ASP A 78 -0.41 22.26 -0.26
C ASP A 78 -0.29 21.32 -1.47
N LYS A 79 0.42 21.78 -2.49
CA LYS A 79 0.80 20.95 -3.64
C LYS A 79 2.29 20.59 -3.54
N PRO A 80 2.67 19.33 -3.82
CA PRO A 80 1.81 18.24 -4.26
C PRO A 80 0.92 17.70 -3.13
N GLU A 81 -0.23 17.15 -3.51
CA GLU A 81 -1.12 16.43 -2.60
C GLU A 81 -0.39 15.16 -2.13
N VAL A 82 -0.26 14.96 -0.82
CA VAL A 82 0.48 13.88 -0.16
C VAL A 82 -0.39 13.17 0.86
N VAL A 83 -0.15 11.88 1.05
CA VAL A 83 -0.82 11.06 2.08
C VAL A 83 -0.34 11.49 3.46
N GLN A 84 -1.26 11.92 4.32
CA GLN A 84 -0.98 12.27 5.70
C GLN A 84 -1.26 11.10 6.65
N GLU A 85 -2.34 10.37 6.39
CA GLU A 85 -2.85 9.34 7.29
C GLU A 85 -3.68 8.29 6.54
N ILE A 86 -3.75 7.09 7.11
CA ILE A 86 -4.66 6.03 6.68
C ILE A 86 -5.61 5.72 7.82
N ILE A 87 -6.90 5.67 7.51
CA ILE A 87 -7.95 5.34 8.47
C ILE A 87 -8.73 4.12 8.01
N ILE A 88 -9.15 3.28 8.96
CA ILE A 88 -10.05 2.16 8.68
C ILE A 88 -11.48 2.67 8.85
N LEU A 89 -12.32 2.47 7.84
CA LEU A 89 -13.71 2.88 7.86
C LEU A 89 -14.60 1.76 8.39
N SER A 90 -14.38 0.53 7.92
CA SER A 90 -15.13 -0.65 8.35
C SER A 90 -14.43 -1.96 7.95
N GLY A 91 -14.87 -3.08 8.53
CA GLY A 91 -14.36 -4.42 8.21
C GLY A 91 -12.90 -4.66 8.63
N LYS A 92 -12.53 -4.13 9.81
CA LYS A 92 -11.17 -4.22 10.38
C LYS A 92 -10.66 -5.65 10.46
N GLU A 93 -11.55 -6.62 10.72
CA GLU A 93 -11.26 -8.05 10.77
C GLU A 93 -10.73 -8.62 9.45
N TYR A 94 -11.07 -7.98 8.32
CA TYR A 94 -10.63 -8.30 6.97
C TYR A 94 -9.40 -7.50 6.54
N CYS A 95 -9.05 -6.42 7.26
CA CYS A 95 -7.88 -5.59 7.00
C CYS A 95 -6.59 -6.27 7.46
N LYS A 96 -6.24 -7.38 6.80
CA LYS A 96 -5.06 -8.19 7.12
C LYS A 96 -4.29 -8.48 5.85
N MET A 97 -2.98 -8.34 5.92
CA MET A 97 -2.08 -8.65 4.81
C MET A 97 -0.87 -9.43 5.29
N ARG A 98 -0.24 -10.14 4.35
CA ARG A 98 1.08 -10.72 4.53
C ARG A 98 2.15 -9.71 4.14
N LYS A 99 3.36 -9.90 4.64
CA LYS A 99 4.51 -9.08 4.26
C LYS A 99 4.98 -9.52 2.88
N LYS A 100 5.11 -8.57 1.95
CA LYS A 100 5.65 -8.85 0.62
C LYS A 100 7.17 -8.90 0.67
N TYR A 101 7.79 -9.86 -0.03
CA TYR A 101 9.23 -9.84 -0.26
C TYR A 101 9.57 -8.67 -1.19
N THR A 102 10.29 -7.68 -0.68
CA THR A 102 11.01 -6.68 -1.49
C THR A 102 12.50 -6.90 -1.25
N PHE A 103 13.19 -7.42 -2.26
CA PHE A 103 14.66 -7.44 -2.34
C PHE A 103 15.18 -6.05 -2.72
#